data_AF-A0A0C9LX91-F1
#
_entry.id   AF-A0A0C9LX91-F1
#
_cell.length_a   1.000
_cell.length_b   1.000
_cell.length_c   1.000
_cell.angle_alpha   90.00
_cell.angle_beta   90.00
_cell.angle_gamma   90.00
#
_symmetry.space_group_name_H-M   'P 1'
#
loop_
_entity.id
_entity.type
_entity.pdbx_description
1 polymer ?
#
loop_
_entity_poly.entity_id
_entity_poly.type
_entity_poly.pdbx_seq_one_letter_code
_entity_poly.pdbx_strand_id
1 'polypeptide(L)'
;MKLQILVTVLFACLCSMVSSISIPYDTMDDYEIAKLYVTELNSAPPVTDNSQGSKYNTYGKSEAHLKLMPRFAEIVFPTPNTTWYVGERVNVTFDEGAPDETVAIFFFNKTDTLAGGPMNHTSFPFTVPPSAISVPENGTSLLLAVRRQNRYLQTVDSVVVRVIAQAP
;
A
#
# COMPACT_ATOMS: atom_id res chain seq x y z
N MET A 1 13.36 -48.84 17.80
CA MET A 1 12.73 -47.50 17.83
C MET A 1 13.80 -46.43 17.69
N LYS A 2 14.15 -45.98 16.46
CA LYS A 2 15.09 -44.85 16.26
C LYS A 2 15.22 -44.33 14.81
N LEU A 3 14.35 -44.75 13.88
CA LEU A 3 14.36 -44.25 12.49
C LEU A 3 13.09 -43.45 12.13
N GLN A 4 11.96 -43.72 12.80
CA GLN A 4 10.69 -43.04 12.51
C GLN A 4 10.63 -41.60 13.05
N ILE A 5 11.40 -41.23 14.07
CA ILE A 5 11.40 -39.87 14.61
C ILE A 5 12.22 -38.92 13.72
N LEU A 6 13.23 -39.44 13.00
CA LEU A 6 14.09 -38.62 12.15
C LEU A 6 13.36 -38.14 10.87
N VAL A 7 12.44 -38.94 10.33
CA VAL A 7 11.66 -38.60 9.13
C VAL A 7 10.61 -37.52 9.43
N THR A 8 10.00 -37.54 10.62
CA THR A 8 8.99 -36.54 11.01
C THR A 8 9.61 -35.15 11.24
N VAL A 9 10.83 -35.09 11.76
CA VAL A 9 11.55 -33.80 11.93
C VAL A 9 12.03 -33.24 10.59
N LEU A 10 12.37 -34.09 9.62
CA LEU A 10 12.78 -33.65 8.28
C LEU A 10 11.60 -33.05 7.48
N PHE A 11 10.38 -33.57 7.66
CA PHE A 11 9.18 -33.05 6.98
C PHE A 11 8.63 -31.77 7.63
N ALA A 12 8.86 -31.56 8.93
CA ALA A 12 8.47 -30.33 9.62
C ALA A 12 9.41 -29.14 9.33
N CYS A 13 10.59 -29.38 8.76
CA CYS A 13 11.56 -28.32 8.45
C CYS A 13 11.36 -27.68 7.05
N LEU A 14 10.43 -28.21 6.23
CA LEU A 14 10.15 -27.71 4.88
C LEU A 14 8.99 -26.69 4.82
N CYS A 15 8.29 -26.44 5.93
CA CYS A 15 7.16 -25.49 5.96
C CYS A 15 7.52 -24.08 6.47
N SER A 16 8.78 -23.82 6.84
CA SER A 16 9.21 -22.48 7.33
C SER A 16 9.83 -21.60 6.25
N MET A 17 9.98 -22.09 5.02
CA MET A 17 10.29 -21.26 3.86
C MET A 17 8.98 -20.73 3.29
N VAL A 18 8.29 -19.84 4.02
CA VAL A 18 7.54 -18.79 3.30
C VAL A 18 8.65 -17.95 2.70
N SER A 19 9.10 -18.33 1.50
CA SER A 19 9.91 -17.46 0.68
C SER A 19 9.21 -16.12 0.74
N SER A 20 9.87 -15.09 1.28
CA SER A 20 9.50 -13.72 0.94
C SER A 20 9.44 -13.73 -0.57
N ILE A 21 8.23 -13.72 -1.10
CA ILE A 21 8.01 -13.87 -2.52
C ILE A 21 8.55 -12.58 -3.11
N SER A 22 9.83 -12.58 -3.45
CA SER A 22 10.42 -11.69 -4.42
C SER A 22 9.92 -12.21 -5.77
N ILE A 23 8.60 -12.08 -6.01
CA ILE A 23 8.12 -12.11 -7.38
C ILE A 23 8.87 -10.95 -8.05
N PRO A 24 9.63 -11.20 -9.11
CA PRO A 24 10.18 -10.13 -9.90
C PRO A 24 9.00 -9.36 -10.51
N TYR A 25 8.56 -8.31 -9.80
CA TYR A 25 7.61 -7.31 -10.28
C TYR A 25 8.30 -6.31 -11.22
N ASP A 26 9.52 -6.63 -11.70
CA ASP A 26 10.35 -5.76 -12.52
C ASP A 26 9.74 -5.46 -13.89
N THR A 27 8.90 -6.37 -14.38
CA THR A 27 8.19 -6.30 -15.66
C THR A 27 6.70 -6.00 -15.50
N MET A 28 6.14 -6.10 -14.29
CA MET A 28 4.74 -5.80 -14.01
C MET A 28 4.53 -4.29 -13.88
N ASP A 29 3.45 -3.75 -14.43
CA ASP A 29 3.14 -2.32 -14.30
C ASP A 29 2.54 -1.98 -12.91
N ASP A 30 2.60 -0.71 -12.51
CA ASP A 30 2.14 -0.28 -11.18
C ASP A 30 0.64 -0.51 -10.98
N TYR A 31 -0.15 -0.44 -12.05
CA TYR A 31 -1.59 -0.65 -11.99
C TYR A 31 -1.94 -2.13 -11.79
N GLU A 32 -1.20 -3.03 -12.42
CA GLU A 32 -1.30 -4.48 -12.22
C GLU A 32 -0.89 -4.90 -10.80
N ILE A 33 0.19 -4.33 -10.27
CA ILE A 33 0.57 -4.53 -8.86
C ILE A 33 -0.56 -4.07 -7.93
N ALA A 34 -1.13 -2.88 -8.19
CA ALA A 34 -2.25 -2.36 -7.42
C ALA A 34 -3.49 -3.27 -7.46
N LYS A 35 -3.79 -3.89 -8.60
CA LYS A 35 -4.90 -4.87 -8.70
C LYS A 35 -4.68 -6.09 -7.81
N LEU A 36 -3.45 -6.63 -7.79
CA LEU A 36 -3.11 -7.76 -6.92
C LEU A 36 -3.26 -7.38 -5.46
N TYR A 37 -2.72 -6.23 -5.06
CA TYR A 37 -2.83 -5.70 -3.70
C TYR A 37 -4.29 -5.56 -3.25
N VAL A 38 -5.15 -4.93 -4.08
CA VAL A 38 -6.57 -4.76 -3.75
C VAL A 38 -7.31 -6.11 -3.71
N THR A 39 -6.95 -7.06 -4.56
CA THR A 39 -7.54 -8.41 -4.56
C THR A 39 -7.19 -9.17 -3.28
N GLU A 40 -5.95 -9.05 -2.82
CA GLU A 40 -5.50 -9.65 -1.56
C GLU A 40 -6.20 -9.02 -0.36
N LEU A 41 -6.34 -7.69 -0.33
CA LEU A 41 -7.11 -6.99 0.70
C LEU A 41 -8.56 -7.48 0.80
N ASN A 42 -9.20 -7.75 -0.34
CA ASN A 42 -10.60 -8.21 -0.38
C ASN A 42 -10.76 -9.72 -0.10
N SER A 43 -9.69 -10.50 -0.19
CA SER A 43 -9.70 -11.95 0.05
C SER A 43 -9.42 -12.31 1.51
N ALA A 44 -8.99 -11.35 2.32
CA ALA A 44 -8.81 -11.56 3.76
C ALA A 44 -10.16 -11.81 4.46
N PRO A 45 -10.28 -12.81 5.34
CA PRO A 45 -11.51 -13.07 6.07
C PRO A 45 -11.89 -11.85 6.94
N PRO A 46 -13.20 -11.55 7.09
CA PRO A 46 -13.64 -10.39 7.86
C PRO A 46 -13.18 -10.52 9.32
N VAL A 47 -12.35 -9.58 9.76
CA VAL A 47 -11.94 -9.47 11.16
C VAL A 47 -13.12 -8.90 11.94
N THR A 48 -13.83 -9.74 12.69
CA THR A 48 -14.79 -9.28 13.70
C THR A 48 -14.02 -8.87 14.95
N ASP A 49 -13.73 -7.58 15.12
CA ASP A 49 -13.55 -7.05 16.47
C ASP A 49 -14.01 -5.59 16.60
N ASN A 50 -14.91 -5.37 17.54
CA ASN A 50 -15.59 -4.12 17.81
C ASN A 50 -14.71 -3.29 18.75
N SER A 51 -13.77 -2.51 18.21
CA SER A 51 -13.14 -1.42 18.95
C SER A 51 -12.92 -0.22 18.03
N GLN A 52 -13.55 0.90 18.41
CA GLN A 52 -13.41 2.21 17.79
C GLN A 52 -11.93 2.59 17.60
N GLY A 53 -11.59 3.01 16.38
CA GLY A 53 -10.37 3.73 16.07
C GLY A 53 -9.18 2.84 15.70
N SER A 54 -8.73 2.97 14.45
CA SER A 54 -7.35 2.70 14.05
C SER A 54 -6.87 1.24 14.15
N LYS A 55 -7.33 0.35 13.25
CA LYS A 55 -6.69 -0.96 13.04
C LYS A 55 -6.81 -1.42 11.59
N TYR A 56 -5.96 -0.90 10.71
CA TYR A 56 -5.37 -1.68 9.61
C TYR A 56 -3.95 -1.18 9.37
N ASN A 57 -3.12 -1.38 10.38
CA ASN A 57 -1.68 -1.35 10.29
C ASN A 57 -1.17 -2.46 11.21
N THR A 58 -0.24 -3.26 10.70
CA THR A 58 0.56 -4.25 11.43
C THR A 58 -0.04 -5.67 11.50
N TYR A 59 0.39 -6.52 10.55
CA TYR A 59 0.54 -7.96 10.74
C TYR A 59 1.25 -8.18 12.09
N GLY A 60 0.64 -8.92 13.02
CA GLY A 60 1.03 -8.99 14.44
C GLY A 60 2.54 -9.02 14.67
N LYS A 61 3.10 -7.92 15.19
CA LYS A 61 4.52 -7.80 15.50
C LYS A 61 4.69 -7.56 16.98
N SER A 62 5.29 -8.53 17.67
CA SER A 62 5.80 -8.33 19.01
C SER A 62 6.90 -7.27 18.99
N GLU A 63 6.84 -6.34 19.95
CA GLU A 63 7.75 -5.21 20.17
C GLU A 63 9.25 -5.57 20.06
N ALA A 64 9.63 -6.82 20.32
CA ALA A 64 11.02 -7.29 20.28
C ALA A 64 11.55 -7.62 18.87
N HIS A 65 10.69 -7.85 17.87
CA HIS A 65 11.12 -8.13 16.49
C HIS A 65 11.22 -6.85 15.61
N LEU A 66 10.75 -5.71 16.13
CA LEU A 66 10.62 -4.44 15.41
C LEU A 66 11.93 -3.64 15.22
N LYS A 67 13.07 -4.10 15.75
CA LYS A 67 14.32 -3.34 15.71
C LYS A 67 15.18 -3.58 14.45
N LEU A 68 14.82 -4.52 13.57
CA LEU A 68 15.67 -4.93 12.45
C LEU A 68 14.98 -4.99 11.07
N MET A 69 13.70 -4.63 10.96
CA MET A 69 13.08 -4.47 9.64
C MET A 69 13.26 -3.01 9.19
N PRO A 70 13.65 -2.75 7.92
CA PRO A 70 13.59 -1.41 7.39
C PRO A 70 12.17 -0.90 7.56
N ARG A 71 12.02 0.25 8.21
CA ARG A 71 10.75 0.97 8.23
C ARG A 71 10.54 1.41 6.78
N PHE A 72 9.41 1.03 6.20
CA PHE A 72 9.04 1.54 4.88
C PHE A 72 8.32 2.85 5.12
N ALA A 73 8.67 3.90 4.38
CA ALA A 73 7.93 5.15 4.43
C ALA A 73 6.42 4.95 4.27
N GLU A 74 5.61 5.68 5.00
CA GLU A 74 4.15 5.60 4.94
C GLU A 74 3.58 6.93 4.46
N ILE A 75 2.41 6.89 3.82
CA ILE A 75 1.64 8.11 3.52
C ILE A 75 1.22 8.75 4.85
N VAL A 76 1.73 9.94 5.14
CA VAL A 76 1.33 10.76 6.31
C VAL A 76 0.21 11.73 5.96
N PHE A 77 0.13 12.13 4.70
CA PHE A 77 -0.97 12.94 4.18
C PHE A 77 -1.29 12.55 2.73
N PRO A 78 -2.56 12.39 2.33
CA PRO A 78 -3.77 12.62 3.12
C PRO A 78 -3.97 11.59 4.23
N THR A 79 -4.75 11.96 5.25
CA THR A 79 -5.26 10.99 6.25
C THR A 79 -6.58 10.39 5.76
N PRO A 80 -7.02 9.23 6.31
CA PRO A 80 -8.26 8.60 5.90
C PRO A 80 -9.46 9.54 5.98
N ASN A 81 -10.29 9.54 4.93
CA ASN A 81 -11.46 10.39 4.73
C ASN A 81 -11.17 11.89 4.55
N THR A 82 -9.92 12.29 4.30
CA THR A 82 -9.61 13.63 3.81
C THR A 82 -10.49 13.94 2.60
N THR A 83 -11.05 15.15 2.56
CA THR A 83 -11.88 15.61 1.46
C THR A 83 -11.07 16.52 0.54
N TRP A 84 -11.10 16.23 -0.76
CA TRP A 84 -10.50 17.02 -1.81
C TRP A 84 -11.52 17.41 -2.87
N TYR A 85 -11.30 18.54 -3.51
CA TYR A 85 -12.15 19.05 -4.58
C TYR A 85 -11.49 18.88 -5.93
N VAL A 86 -12.29 18.54 -6.95
CA VAL A 86 -11.80 18.54 -8.34
C VAL A 86 -11.22 19.91 -8.70
N GLY A 87 -10.04 19.90 -9.34
CA GLY A 87 -9.29 21.11 -9.71
C GLY A 87 -8.40 21.68 -8.60
N GLU A 88 -8.53 21.19 -7.36
CA GLU A 88 -7.64 21.57 -6.26
C GLU A 88 -6.22 21.03 -6.50
N ARG A 89 -5.21 21.83 -6.14
CA ARG A 89 -3.81 21.38 -6.10
C ARG A 89 -3.51 20.82 -4.72
N VAL A 90 -3.24 19.52 -4.65
CA VAL A 90 -3.01 18.78 -3.41
C VAL A 90 -1.66 18.08 -3.45
N ASN A 91 -1.17 17.65 -2.29
CA ASN A 91 0.07 16.91 -2.16
C ASN A 91 -0.19 15.57 -1.45
N VAL A 92 0.52 14.53 -1.88
CA VAL A 92 0.72 13.32 -1.07
C VAL A 92 2.08 13.41 -0.42
N THR A 93 2.13 13.21 0.88
CA THR A 93 3.34 13.35 1.69
C THR A 93 3.65 12.05 2.42
N PHE A 94 4.92 11.67 2.39
CA PHE A 94 5.49 10.51 3.07
C PHE A 94 6.36 10.96 4.25
N ASP A 95 6.50 10.10 5.26
CA ASP A 95 7.30 10.39 6.47
C ASP A 95 8.80 10.36 6.18
N GLU A 96 9.22 9.45 5.30
CA GLU A 96 10.59 9.32 4.82
C GLU A 96 10.62 8.91 3.33
N GLY A 97 11.82 8.76 2.78
CA GLY A 97 12.01 8.30 1.42
C GLY A 97 13.45 7.89 1.18
N ALA A 98 13.66 6.90 0.31
CA ALA A 98 15.00 6.44 -0.04
C ALA A 98 15.45 7.06 -1.38
N PRO A 99 16.71 7.47 -1.53
CA PRO A 99 17.21 8.10 -2.76
C PRO A 99 17.07 7.24 -4.02
N ASP A 100 17.15 5.91 -3.87
CA ASP A 100 17.10 4.94 -4.96
C ASP A 100 15.69 4.37 -5.20
N GLU A 101 14.70 4.92 -4.51
CA GLU A 101 13.29 4.54 -4.66
C GLU A 101 12.54 5.52 -5.56
N THR A 102 11.49 5.01 -6.18
CA THR A 102 10.50 5.78 -6.92
C THR A 102 9.11 5.47 -6.43
N VAL A 103 8.20 6.43 -6.54
CA VAL A 103 6.77 6.25 -6.26
C VAL A 103 5.93 6.60 -7.48
N ALA A 104 4.82 5.88 -7.66
CA ALA A 104 3.74 6.22 -8.58
C ALA A 104 2.43 6.32 -7.80
N ILE A 105 1.71 7.44 -7.98
CA ILE A 105 0.51 7.79 -7.20
C ILE A 105 -0.68 7.93 -8.14
N PHE A 106 -1.78 7.25 -7.83
CA PHE A 106 -2.99 7.29 -8.66
C PHE A 106 -4.24 6.88 -7.86
N PHE A 107 -5.42 7.22 -8.38
CA PHE A 107 -6.68 6.68 -7.89
C PHE A 107 -6.97 5.34 -8.57
N PHE A 108 -7.10 4.29 -7.75
CA PHE A 108 -7.31 2.93 -8.23
C PHE A 108 -8.55 2.84 -9.12
N ASN A 109 -8.38 2.27 -10.32
CA ASN A 109 -9.41 2.08 -11.33
C ASN A 109 -10.09 3.39 -11.81
N LYS A 110 -9.42 4.53 -11.67
CA LYS A 110 -9.97 5.85 -12.02
C LYS A 110 -9.01 6.74 -12.80
N THR A 111 -7.71 6.65 -12.52
CA THR A 111 -6.71 7.50 -13.15
C THR A 111 -5.48 6.70 -13.53
N ASP A 112 -4.75 7.22 -14.51
CA ASP A 112 -3.33 6.92 -14.67
C ASP A 112 -2.53 7.54 -13.50
N THR A 113 -1.20 7.47 -13.59
CA THR A 113 -0.29 8.11 -12.63
C THR A 113 -0.48 9.63 -12.62
N LEU A 114 -0.82 10.18 -11.45
CA LEU A 114 -1.08 11.61 -11.21
C LEU A 114 0.18 12.35 -10.80
N ALA A 115 0.98 11.70 -9.98
CA ALA A 115 2.26 12.17 -9.52
C ALA A 115 3.18 10.98 -9.27
N GLY A 116 4.47 11.23 -9.27
CA GLY A 116 5.46 10.21 -9.03
C GLY A 116 6.86 10.71 -9.35
N GLY A 117 7.83 9.86 -9.07
CA GLY A 117 9.25 10.17 -9.26
C GLY A 117 10.10 9.69 -8.10
N PRO A 118 11.34 10.19 -8.01
CA PRO A 118 12.29 9.78 -6.97
C PRO A 118 11.80 10.12 -5.56
N MET A 119 12.02 9.21 -4.63
CA MET A 119 11.70 9.35 -3.19
C MET A 119 12.80 10.09 -2.41
N ASN A 120 13.72 10.79 -3.10
CA ASN A 120 14.61 11.76 -2.45
C ASN A 120 13.87 13.05 -2.03
N HIS A 121 12.61 13.21 -2.46
CA HIS A 121 11.64 14.14 -1.91
C HIS A 121 10.46 13.34 -1.36
N THR A 122 9.82 13.84 -0.31
CA THR A 122 8.70 13.15 0.34
C THR A 122 7.34 13.76 0.04
N SER A 123 7.24 14.78 -0.82
CA SER A 123 5.98 15.45 -1.14
C SER A 123 5.76 15.55 -2.64
N PHE A 124 4.61 15.05 -3.09
CA PHE A 124 4.29 14.87 -4.50
C PHE A 124 2.99 15.60 -4.85
N PRO A 125 3.08 16.80 -5.48
CA PRO A 125 1.91 17.60 -5.83
C PRO A 125 1.22 17.10 -7.11
N PHE A 126 -0.11 17.18 -7.15
CA PHE A 126 -0.90 17.07 -8.39
C PHE A 126 -2.20 17.87 -8.32
N THR A 127 -2.86 18.05 -9.46
CA THR A 127 -4.21 18.62 -9.53
C THR A 127 -5.23 17.50 -9.56
N VAL A 128 -6.23 17.55 -8.67
CA VAL A 128 -7.26 16.50 -8.54
C VAL A 128 -8.10 16.43 -9.82
N PRO A 129 -8.09 15.31 -10.57
CA PRO A 129 -8.82 15.21 -11.83
C PRO A 129 -10.30 14.90 -11.62
N PRO A 130 -11.20 15.25 -12.57
CA PRO A 130 -12.62 14.91 -12.50
C PRO A 130 -12.90 13.40 -12.41
N SER A 131 -12.06 12.56 -13.02
CA SER A 131 -12.22 11.10 -12.95
C SER A 131 -12.00 10.51 -11.56
N ALA A 132 -11.38 11.27 -10.63
CA ALA A 132 -11.19 10.87 -9.25
C ALA A 132 -12.46 10.99 -8.39
N ILE A 133 -13.55 11.62 -8.88
CA ILE A 133 -14.79 11.82 -8.12
C ILE A 133 -15.25 10.52 -7.47
N SER A 134 -15.61 10.62 -6.20
CA SER A 134 -16.11 9.48 -5.43
C SER A 134 -17.55 9.19 -5.83
N VAL A 135 -17.77 8.00 -6.40
CA VAL A 135 -19.07 7.52 -6.87
C VAL A 135 -19.42 6.23 -6.12
N PRO A 136 -20.69 6.04 -5.69
CA PRO A 136 -21.83 6.98 -5.78
C PRO A 136 -21.65 8.23 -4.90
N GLU A 137 -22.60 9.16 -4.91
CA GLU A 137 -22.60 10.34 -4.02
C GLU A 137 -22.36 9.90 -2.55
N ASN A 138 -21.47 10.61 -1.84
CA ASN A 138 -20.94 10.22 -0.52
C ASN A 138 -20.10 8.93 -0.47
N GLY A 139 -19.71 8.38 -1.62
CA GLY A 139 -18.74 7.30 -1.73
C GLY A 139 -17.32 7.74 -1.35
N THR A 140 -16.37 6.85 -1.61
CA THR A 140 -14.94 7.12 -1.40
C THR A 140 -14.13 6.73 -2.63
N SER A 141 -12.89 7.19 -2.66
CA SER A 141 -11.90 6.81 -3.68
C SER A 141 -10.64 6.31 -3.00
N LEU A 142 -10.12 5.20 -3.51
CA LEU A 142 -8.88 4.60 -3.03
C LEU A 142 -7.70 5.24 -3.76
N LEU A 143 -6.88 5.99 -3.03
CA LEU A 143 -5.61 6.49 -3.50
C LEU A 143 -4.53 5.44 -3.18
N LEU A 144 -3.72 5.09 -4.17
CA LEU A 144 -2.62 4.16 -4.02
C LEU A 144 -1.29 4.85 -4.33
N ALA A 145 -0.25 4.44 -3.62
CA ALA A 145 1.13 4.77 -3.92
C ALA A 145 1.94 3.48 -4.03
N VAL A 146 2.43 3.19 -5.25
CA VAL A 146 3.27 2.02 -5.50
C VAL A 146 4.73 2.46 -5.45
N ARG A 147 5.52 1.85 -4.56
CA ARG A 147 6.94 2.19 -4.37
C ARG A 147 7.84 1.09 -4.87
N ARG A 148 8.87 1.47 -5.61
CA ARG A 148 9.86 0.56 -6.19
C ARG A 148 11.27 1.03 -5.89
N GLN A 149 12.17 0.07 -5.71
CA GLN A 149 13.62 0.29 -5.70
C GLN A 149 14.22 -0.60 -6.78
N ASN A 150 14.99 -0.01 -7.72
CA ASN A 150 15.60 -0.76 -8.82
C ASN A 150 14.61 -1.67 -9.58
N ARG A 151 13.37 -1.18 -9.80
CA ARG A 151 12.21 -1.90 -10.40
C ARG A 151 11.55 -2.97 -9.52
N TYR A 152 12.10 -3.31 -8.37
CA TYR A 152 11.48 -4.24 -7.42
C TYR A 152 10.49 -3.51 -6.51
N LEU A 153 9.30 -4.09 -6.38
CA LEU A 153 8.27 -3.61 -5.45
C LEU A 153 8.80 -3.60 -4.01
N GLN A 154 8.67 -2.47 -3.33
CA GLN A 154 8.97 -2.32 -1.91
C GLN A 154 7.70 -2.36 -1.07
N THR A 155 6.75 -1.48 -1.39
CA THR A 155 5.45 -1.40 -0.72
C THR A 155 4.37 -0.86 -1.67
N VAL A 156 3.12 -1.13 -1.31
CA VAL A 156 1.94 -0.44 -1.84
C VAL A 156 1.24 0.19 -0.65
N ASP A 157 1.27 1.52 -0.59
CA ASP A 157 0.57 2.27 0.45
C ASP A 157 -0.81 2.67 -0.08
N SER A 158 -1.79 2.74 0.81
CA SER A 158 -3.16 3.06 0.43
C SER A 158 -3.85 3.96 1.44
N VAL A 159 -4.66 4.88 0.92
CA VAL A 159 -5.49 5.75 1.74
C VAL A 159 -6.82 6.01 1.03
N VAL A 160 -7.90 5.89 1.80
CA VAL A 160 -9.25 6.19 1.33
C VAL A 160 -9.52 7.66 1.55
N VAL A 161 -9.90 8.37 0.49
CA VAL A 161 -10.25 9.81 0.53
C VAL A 161 -11.64 10.04 -0.06
N ARG A 162 -12.19 11.23 0.16
CA ARG A 162 -13.41 11.72 -0.48
C ARG A 162 -13.05 12.76 -1.53
N VAL A 163 -13.42 12.51 -2.77
CA VAL A 163 -13.24 13.46 -3.86
C VAL A 163 -14.62 13.93 -4.31
N ILE A 164 -14.86 15.22 -4.20
CA ILE A 164 -16.15 15.84 -4.50
C ILE A 164 -15.96 16.76 -5.72
N ALA A 165 -17.00 16.85 -6.57
CA ALA A 165 -17.04 17.90 -7.58
C ALA A 165 -16.83 19.28 -6.92
N GLN A 166 -16.16 20.18 -7.62
CA GLN A 166 -15.82 21.50 -7.11
C GLN A 166 -17.04 22.17 -6.46
N ALA A 167 -16.87 22.72 -5.26
CA ALA A 167 -17.96 23.43 -4.58
C ALA A 167 -18.41 24.64 -5.43
N PRO A 168 -19.71 24.95 -5.48
CA PRO A 168 -20.24 26.11 -6.18
C PRO A 168 -19.70 27.45 -5.64
#